data_AF-A0A1J7I5V5-F1
#
_entry.id   AF-A0A1J7I5V5-F1
#
_cell.length_a   1.000
_cell.length_b   1.000
_cell.length_c   1.000
_cell.angle_alpha   90.00
_cell.angle_beta   90.00
_cell.angle_gamma   90.00
#
_symmetry.space_group_name_H-M   'P 1'
#
loop_
_entity.id
_entity.type
_entity.pdbx_description
1 polymer ?
#
loop_
_entity_poly.entity_id
_entity_poly.type
_entity_poly.pdbx_seq_one_letter_code
_entity_poly.pdbx_strand_id
1 'polypeptide(L)'
;MRWTFGLGSLAAVLGVASASSLANTVTVYNDPETGFTFSQYQATYSLSGKYITFRIAVPSDAQQNSQYDAVIQIVAPSEVGWLGLAWGGSMTYNPLTVSWANGGTAVVSSRYATGHVLPPTYSGATYEVFKTGTKSNGTHYQVTAKCSGCTSYAGSSGSQRYLNPKGGNRLAFAYATQKPSNPSSASSSFNVHDVFGYWTHDFSLAQNPSFSNLVTKNGGHTTSSVASKLRKKRIVAGEDGGLAGEE
;
A
#
# COMPACT_ATOMS: atom_id res chain seq x y z
N MET A 1 -72.18 23.85 -30.11
CA MET A 1 -71.78 23.57 -28.70
C MET A 1 -70.51 22.72 -28.76
N ARG A 2 -69.41 23.20 -28.18
CA ARG A 2 -68.07 22.61 -28.29
C ARG A 2 -67.90 21.48 -27.28
N TRP A 3 -67.45 20.30 -27.71
CA TRP A 3 -66.96 19.24 -26.83
C TRP A 3 -65.46 19.05 -27.07
N THR A 4 -64.66 19.40 -26.07
CA THR A 4 -63.21 19.19 -26.05
C THR A 4 -62.91 17.88 -25.32
N PHE A 5 -62.26 16.94 -26.00
CA PHE A 5 -61.62 15.78 -25.37
C PHE A 5 -60.30 16.22 -24.73
N GLY A 6 -60.17 16.05 -23.41
CA GLY A 6 -58.92 16.23 -22.69
C GLY A 6 -58.19 14.89 -22.57
N LEU A 7 -57.09 14.73 -23.29
CA LEU A 7 -56.12 13.65 -23.09
C LEU A 7 -55.02 14.19 -22.15
N GLY A 8 -55.00 13.71 -20.90
CA GLY A 8 -53.91 13.96 -19.97
C GLY A 8 -52.75 13.01 -20.24
N SER A 9 -51.62 13.52 -20.71
CA SER A 9 -50.37 12.77 -20.82
C SER A 9 -49.60 12.86 -19.51
N LEU A 10 -49.46 11.73 -18.80
CA LEU A 10 -48.48 11.59 -17.71
C LEU A 10 -47.10 11.35 -18.32
N ALA A 11 -46.20 12.33 -18.22
CA ALA A 11 -44.78 12.15 -18.53
C ALA A 11 -44.05 11.63 -17.28
N ALA A 12 -43.58 10.38 -17.32
CA ALA A 12 -42.70 9.83 -16.30
C ALA A 12 -41.26 10.30 -16.55
N VAL A 13 -40.73 11.14 -15.66
CA VAL A 13 -39.32 11.53 -15.68
C VAL A 13 -38.51 10.42 -15.01
N LEU A 14 -37.81 9.62 -15.83
CA LEU A 14 -36.77 8.70 -15.38
C LEU A 14 -35.53 9.51 -14.95
N GLY A 15 -35.31 9.62 -13.65
CA GLY A 15 -34.08 10.18 -13.09
C GLY A 15 -32.89 9.26 -13.37
N VAL A 16 -31.96 9.69 -14.22
CA VAL A 16 -30.66 9.06 -14.38
C VAL A 16 -29.84 9.42 -13.15
N ALA A 17 -29.67 8.49 -12.22
CA ALA A 17 -28.71 8.64 -11.14
C ALA A 17 -27.30 8.54 -11.72
N SER A 18 -26.62 9.68 -11.88
CA SER A 18 -25.20 9.72 -12.22
C SER A 18 -24.41 9.04 -11.10
N ALA A 19 -23.70 7.95 -11.41
CA ALA A 19 -22.70 7.39 -10.50
C ALA A 19 -21.58 8.42 -10.32
N SER A 20 -21.57 9.13 -9.20
CA SER A 20 -20.49 10.03 -8.82
C SER A 20 -19.19 9.22 -8.73
N SER A 21 -18.18 9.55 -9.54
CA SER A 21 -16.87 8.90 -9.45
C SER A 21 -16.19 9.34 -8.15
N LEU A 22 -15.93 8.40 -7.23
CA LEU A 22 -15.13 8.63 -6.02
C LEU A 22 -13.61 8.73 -6.31
N ALA A 23 -13.25 8.96 -7.57
CA ALA A 23 -11.87 9.13 -7.98
C ALA A 23 -11.23 10.29 -7.21
N ASN A 24 -9.98 10.12 -6.79
CA ASN A 24 -9.20 11.11 -6.05
C ASN A 24 -9.60 11.37 -4.58
N THR A 25 -10.48 10.55 -3.98
CA THR A 25 -10.75 10.57 -2.53
C THR A 25 -10.20 9.31 -1.86
N VAL A 26 -9.73 9.43 -0.61
CA VAL A 26 -9.33 8.27 0.20
C VAL A 26 -10.57 7.66 0.84
N THR A 27 -10.77 6.36 0.62
CA THR A 27 -11.95 5.62 1.08
C THR A 27 -11.55 4.35 1.84
N VAL A 28 -12.45 3.79 2.63
CA VAL A 28 -12.22 2.48 3.27
C VAL A 28 -12.48 1.36 2.26
N TYR A 29 -11.62 0.35 2.25
CA TYR A 29 -11.81 -0.89 1.50
C TYR A 29 -11.56 -2.09 2.41
N ASN A 30 -12.60 -2.91 2.64
CA ASN A 30 -12.48 -4.16 3.35
C ASN A 30 -12.16 -5.27 2.36
N ASP A 31 -10.97 -5.84 2.41
CA ASP A 31 -10.54 -6.88 1.49
C ASP A 31 -10.97 -8.27 2.01
N PRO A 32 -11.97 -8.94 1.41
CA PRO A 32 -12.43 -10.23 1.90
C PRO A 32 -11.39 -11.33 1.73
N GLU A 33 -10.47 -11.20 0.77
CA GLU A 33 -9.47 -12.22 0.47
C GLU A 33 -8.39 -12.27 1.58
N THR A 34 -7.83 -11.10 1.90
CA THR A 34 -6.75 -10.99 2.89
C THR A 34 -7.27 -10.79 4.31
N GLY A 35 -8.46 -10.20 4.46
CA GLY A 35 -9.05 -9.79 5.75
C GLY A 35 -8.54 -8.43 6.26
N PHE A 36 -7.70 -7.72 5.51
CA PHE A 36 -7.26 -6.38 5.88
C PHE A 36 -8.35 -5.34 5.60
N THR A 37 -8.45 -4.37 6.50
CA THR A 37 -9.07 -3.08 6.21
C THR A 37 -8.00 -2.14 5.65
N PHE A 38 -8.24 -1.61 4.45
CA PHE A 38 -7.36 -0.70 3.74
C PHE A 38 -7.97 0.70 3.67
N SER A 39 -7.10 1.70 3.76
CA SER A 39 -7.34 3.02 3.15
C SER A 39 -7.01 2.90 1.67
N GLN A 40 -7.88 3.39 0.80
CA GLN A 40 -7.84 3.19 -0.65
C GLN A 40 -7.83 4.53 -1.37
N TYR A 41 -6.95 4.68 -2.33
CA TYR A 41 -6.92 5.79 -3.28
C TYR A 41 -6.94 5.26 -4.71
N GLN A 42 -7.83 5.80 -5.55
CA GLN A 42 -7.91 5.50 -6.97
C GLN A 42 -7.31 6.66 -7.77
N ALA A 43 -6.09 6.43 -8.27
CA ALA A 43 -5.36 7.35 -9.11
C ALA A 43 -5.82 7.20 -10.57
N THR A 44 -6.39 8.25 -11.14
CA THR A 44 -6.74 8.27 -12.57
C THR A 44 -5.46 8.19 -13.40
N TYR A 45 -5.32 7.17 -14.24
CA TYR A 45 -4.15 7.03 -15.14
C TYR A 45 -4.51 7.24 -16.61
N SER A 46 -5.80 7.31 -16.94
CA SER A 46 -6.29 7.58 -18.28
C SER A 46 -7.57 8.41 -18.23
N LEU A 47 -7.78 9.25 -19.24
CA LEU A 47 -9.00 10.07 -19.40
C LEU A 47 -10.27 9.21 -19.58
N SER A 48 -10.13 7.90 -19.86
CA SER A 48 -11.24 6.96 -20.04
C SER A 48 -11.77 6.35 -18.73
N GLY A 49 -11.56 7.01 -17.58
CA GLY A 49 -12.07 6.52 -16.29
C GLY A 49 -11.40 5.24 -15.80
N LYS A 50 -10.15 4.99 -16.20
CA LYS A 50 -9.37 3.86 -15.73
C LYS A 50 -8.43 4.29 -14.60
N TYR A 51 -8.25 3.42 -13.60
CA TYR A 51 -7.54 3.75 -12.35
C TYR A 51 -6.41 2.78 -12.01
N ILE A 52 -5.36 3.31 -11.41
CA ILE A 52 -4.43 2.55 -10.57
C ILE A 52 -4.92 2.70 -9.13
N THR A 53 -5.09 1.59 -8.42
CA THR A 53 -5.56 1.59 -7.04
C THR A 53 -4.39 1.35 -6.10
N PHE A 54 -4.21 2.27 -5.15
CA PHE A 54 -3.27 2.14 -4.03
C PHE A 54 -4.07 1.92 -2.75
N ARG A 55 -3.69 0.89 -1.99
CA ARG A 55 -4.30 0.52 -0.73
C ARG A 55 -3.24 0.38 0.34
N ILE A 56 -3.43 1.00 1.50
CA ILE A 56 -2.53 0.90 2.64
C ILE A 56 -3.31 0.43 3.87
N ALA A 57 -2.78 -0.59 4.55
CA ALA A 57 -3.26 -1.09 5.83
C ALA A 57 -2.16 -0.94 6.89
N VAL A 58 -2.55 -0.51 8.09
CA VAL A 58 -1.61 -0.25 9.20
C VAL A 58 -2.03 -0.94 10.50
N PRO A 59 -1.08 -1.23 11.41
CA PRO A 59 -1.39 -1.75 12.74
C PRO A 59 -2.18 -0.74 13.57
N SER A 60 -3.21 -1.19 14.28
CA SER A 60 -3.98 -0.29 15.15
C SER A 60 -3.20 0.20 16.37
N ASP A 61 -2.14 -0.50 16.74
CA ASP A 61 -1.25 -0.17 17.86
C ASP A 61 -0.01 0.62 17.40
N ALA A 62 0.09 0.98 16.12
CA ALA A 62 1.17 1.81 15.60
C ALA A 62 1.18 3.19 16.29
N GLN A 63 2.33 3.55 16.83
CA GLN A 63 2.55 4.81 17.54
C GLN A 63 3.03 5.90 16.60
N GLN A 64 2.63 7.15 16.87
CA GLN A 64 3.22 8.30 16.19
C GLN A 64 4.72 8.39 16.46
N ASN A 65 5.46 9.00 15.53
CA ASN A 65 6.91 9.22 15.64
C ASN A 65 7.73 7.93 15.88
N SER A 66 7.20 6.79 15.43
CA SER A 66 7.84 5.48 15.51
C SER A 66 7.72 4.75 14.19
N GLN A 67 8.67 3.88 13.89
CA GLN A 67 8.57 2.99 12.74
C GLN A 67 7.52 1.89 12.98
N TYR A 68 6.83 1.47 11.93
CA TYR A 68 5.91 0.34 11.94
C TYR A 68 5.83 -0.32 10.56
N ASP A 69 5.53 -1.62 10.54
CA ASP A 69 5.24 -2.32 9.30
C ASP A 69 3.89 -1.84 8.74
N ALA A 70 3.78 -1.71 7.42
CA ALA A 70 2.52 -1.44 6.72
C ALA A 70 2.29 -2.50 5.64
N VAL A 71 1.04 -2.76 5.26
CA VAL A 71 0.73 -3.57 4.08
C VAL A 71 0.29 -2.65 2.96
N ILE A 72 0.96 -2.78 1.81
CA ILE A 72 0.57 -2.13 0.57
C ILE A 72 -0.12 -3.15 -0.33
N GLN A 73 -1.24 -2.75 -0.91
CA GLN A 73 -1.87 -3.47 -2.02
C GLN A 73 -2.00 -2.52 -3.21
N ILE A 74 -1.53 -2.97 -4.36
CA ILE A 74 -1.60 -2.22 -5.61
C ILE A 74 -2.42 -3.03 -6.60
N VAL A 75 -3.39 -2.39 -7.26
CA VAL A 75 -4.12 -2.95 -8.40
C VAL A 75 -3.89 -2.04 -9.60
N ALA A 76 -3.33 -2.57 -10.67
CA ALA A 76 -3.03 -1.79 -11.86
C ALA A 76 -3.34 -2.57 -13.13
N PRO A 77 -3.75 -1.89 -14.21
CA PRO A 77 -3.93 -2.53 -15.50
C PRO A 77 -2.64 -3.08 -16.06
N SER A 78 -2.74 -4.18 -16.81
CA SER A 78 -1.58 -4.87 -17.39
C SER A 78 -0.88 -4.08 -18.50
N GLU A 79 -1.50 -3.00 -19.00
CA GLU A 79 -0.88 -2.02 -19.91
C GLU A 79 0.09 -1.06 -19.20
N VAL A 80 0.07 -0.99 -17.87
CA VAL A 80 1.06 -0.25 -17.08
C VAL A 80 2.34 -1.09 -16.98
N GLY A 81 3.40 -0.60 -17.63
CA GLY A 81 4.70 -1.28 -17.69
C GLY A 81 5.39 -1.34 -16.34
N TRP A 82 5.36 -0.25 -15.57
CA TRP A 82 5.72 -0.21 -14.16
C TRP A 82 5.01 0.96 -13.46
N LEU A 83 4.87 0.86 -12.14
CA LEU A 83 4.40 1.95 -11.29
C LEU A 83 5.28 2.11 -10.05
N GLY A 84 5.32 3.33 -9.53
CA GLY A 84 6.00 3.70 -8.30
C GLY A 84 5.04 4.33 -7.30
N LEU A 85 5.25 4.05 -6.02
CA LEU A 85 4.70 4.77 -4.87
C LEU A 85 5.86 5.39 -4.09
N ALA A 86 5.79 6.69 -3.84
CA ALA A 86 6.68 7.39 -2.92
C ALA A 86 6.04 7.55 -1.55
N TRP A 87 6.61 6.90 -0.54
CA TRP A 87 6.07 6.91 0.83
C TRP A 87 6.15 8.29 1.50
N GLY A 88 7.05 9.16 1.04
CA GLY A 88 7.19 10.54 1.49
C GLY A 88 6.64 11.59 0.52
N GLY A 89 5.99 11.17 -0.56
CA GLY A 89 5.38 12.09 -1.53
C GLY A 89 6.34 12.83 -2.47
N SER A 90 7.64 12.51 -2.44
CA SER A 90 8.66 13.03 -3.37
C SER A 90 9.38 11.88 -4.06
N MET A 91 10.01 12.11 -5.21
CA MET A 91 10.87 11.07 -5.82
C MET A 91 12.12 10.81 -4.96
N THR A 92 12.64 11.85 -4.32
CA THR A 92 13.92 11.79 -3.59
C THR A 92 13.73 11.76 -2.08
N TYR A 93 14.71 11.20 -1.38
CA TYR A 93 14.85 11.20 0.08
C TYR A 93 13.68 10.55 0.84
N ASN A 94 13.11 9.48 0.29
CA ASN A 94 12.16 8.61 0.95
C ASN A 94 12.12 7.23 0.26
N PRO A 95 11.63 6.18 0.93
CA PRO A 95 11.44 4.87 0.35
C PRO A 95 10.46 4.95 -0.83
N LEU A 96 10.81 4.26 -1.90
CA LEU A 96 9.98 4.11 -3.09
C LEU A 96 9.62 2.62 -3.23
N THR A 97 8.32 2.32 -3.34
CA THR A 97 7.86 1.01 -3.83
C THR A 97 7.76 1.10 -5.34
N VAL A 98 8.41 0.22 -6.08
CA VAL A 98 8.19 0.08 -7.52
C VAL A 98 7.62 -1.30 -7.79
N SER A 99 6.57 -1.42 -8.60
CA SER A 99 6.00 -2.70 -8.98
C SER A 99 5.61 -2.79 -10.45
N TRP A 100 5.55 -4.01 -10.96
CA TRP A 100 5.09 -4.30 -12.31
C TRP A 100 4.58 -5.74 -12.41
N ALA A 101 3.72 -6.00 -13.39
CA ALA A 101 3.27 -7.36 -13.71
C ALA A 101 4.43 -8.20 -14.26
N ASN A 102 4.52 -9.45 -13.81
CA ASN A 102 5.44 -10.43 -14.37
C ASN A 102 4.79 -11.82 -14.39
N GLY A 103 4.32 -12.24 -15.57
CA GLY A 103 3.57 -13.48 -15.73
C GLY A 103 2.28 -13.48 -14.90
N GLY A 104 2.04 -14.58 -14.17
CA GLY A 104 0.87 -14.75 -13.29
C GLY A 104 0.94 -13.99 -11.96
N THR A 105 1.99 -13.20 -11.71
CA THR A 105 2.21 -12.44 -10.47
C THR A 105 2.73 -11.03 -10.76
N ALA A 106 3.29 -10.38 -9.76
CA ALA A 106 3.98 -9.10 -9.86
C ALA A 106 5.33 -9.14 -9.16
N VAL A 107 6.23 -8.27 -9.57
CA VAL A 107 7.48 -7.99 -8.86
C VAL A 107 7.30 -6.71 -8.05
N VAL A 108 7.87 -6.68 -6.84
CA VAL A 108 7.99 -5.48 -6.01
C VAL A 108 9.46 -5.20 -5.78
N SER A 109 9.84 -3.94 -5.89
CA SER A 109 11.21 -3.45 -5.80
C SER A 109 11.29 -2.31 -4.80
N SER A 110 12.23 -2.44 -3.86
CA SER A 110 12.56 -1.39 -2.91
C SER A 110 13.60 -0.45 -3.52
N ARG A 111 13.26 0.83 -3.60
CA ARG A 111 14.06 1.85 -4.29
C ARG A 111 14.21 3.10 -3.41
N TYR A 112 15.26 3.87 -3.68
CA TYR A 112 15.51 5.15 -3.02
C TYR A 112 16.35 6.03 -3.94
N ALA A 113 16.03 7.31 -4.01
CA ALA A 113 16.78 8.26 -4.84
C ALA A 113 17.22 9.47 -4.04
N THR A 114 18.41 9.99 -4.32
CA THR A 114 18.91 11.28 -3.81
C THR A 114 18.88 12.38 -4.88
N GLY A 115 18.52 12.04 -6.12
CA GLY A 115 18.35 12.95 -7.24
C GLY A 115 17.35 12.39 -8.25
N HIS A 116 17.01 13.18 -9.29
CA HIS A 116 16.09 12.77 -10.36
C HIS A 116 16.80 11.88 -11.39
N VAL A 117 17.22 10.70 -10.95
CA VAL A 117 17.89 9.66 -11.74
C VAL A 117 17.22 8.31 -11.47
N LEU A 118 17.56 7.27 -12.23
CA LEU A 118 17.10 5.90 -11.97
C LEU A 118 17.37 5.54 -10.50
N PRO A 119 16.33 5.29 -9.68
CA PRO A 119 16.55 4.99 -8.27
C PRO A 119 17.33 3.66 -8.12
N PRO A 120 18.46 3.63 -7.39
CA PRO A 120 19.09 2.37 -7.01
C PRO A 120 18.19 1.53 -6.08
N THR A 121 18.55 0.26 -5.91
CA THR A 121 17.92 -0.61 -4.91
C THR A 121 18.16 -0.09 -3.50
N TYR A 122 17.18 -0.28 -2.63
CA TYR A 122 17.20 0.23 -1.27
C TYR A 122 17.01 -0.91 -0.27
N SER A 123 17.97 -1.05 0.66
CA SER A 123 17.93 -2.08 1.71
C SER A 123 17.28 -1.61 3.01
N GLY A 124 17.06 -0.31 3.17
CA GLY A 124 16.42 0.24 4.37
C GLY A 124 14.91 0.00 4.43
N ALA A 125 14.31 -0.50 3.35
CA ALA A 125 12.97 -1.05 3.34
C ALA A 125 12.94 -2.40 2.61
N THR A 126 12.19 -3.35 3.15
CA THR A 126 12.03 -4.70 2.59
C THR A 126 10.57 -5.02 2.37
N TYR A 127 10.29 -5.75 1.29
CA TYR A 127 8.95 -6.17 0.93
C TYR A 127 8.83 -7.67 1.01
N GLU A 128 7.72 -8.10 1.59
CA GLU A 128 7.32 -9.49 1.63
C GLU A 128 5.98 -9.63 0.90
N VAL A 129 6.04 -10.18 -0.31
CA VAL A 129 4.86 -10.39 -1.15
C VAL A 129 4.04 -11.53 -0.56
N PHE A 130 2.77 -11.26 -0.29
CA PHE A 130 1.84 -12.26 0.20
C PHE A 130 1.38 -13.18 -0.92
N LYS A 131 1.12 -14.44 -0.55
CA LYS A 131 0.51 -15.40 -1.47
C LYS A 131 -0.95 -15.03 -1.73
N THR A 132 -1.66 -14.64 -0.68
CA THR A 132 -3.06 -14.20 -0.74
C THR A 132 -3.14 -12.73 -1.15
N GLY A 133 -4.08 -12.38 -2.01
CA GLY A 133 -4.23 -11.01 -2.51
C GLY A 133 -3.16 -10.61 -3.53
N THR A 134 -2.38 -11.55 -4.07
CA THR A 134 -1.46 -11.31 -5.19
C THR A 134 -1.86 -12.19 -6.36
N LYS A 135 -2.17 -11.57 -7.51
CA LYS A 135 -2.73 -12.25 -8.68
C LYS A 135 -2.56 -11.40 -9.92
N SER A 136 -2.46 -12.02 -11.08
CA SER A 136 -2.43 -11.33 -12.37
C SER A 136 -3.36 -12.01 -13.35
N ASN A 137 -4.05 -11.22 -14.18
CA ASN A 137 -4.84 -11.70 -15.30
C ASN A 137 -4.55 -10.84 -16.55
N GLY A 138 -5.22 -11.13 -17.66
CA GLY A 138 -4.99 -10.43 -18.93
C GLY A 138 -5.29 -8.92 -18.91
N THR A 139 -5.98 -8.43 -17.88
CA THR A 139 -6.41 -7.02 -17.78
C THR A 139 -5.73 -6.26 -16.65
N HIS A 140 -5.46 -6.91 -15.52
CA HIS A 140 -4.92 -6.29 -14.32
C HIS A 140 -3.98 -7.23 -13.58
N TYR A 141 -3.04 -6.65 -12.86
CA TYR A 141 -2.35 -7.32 -11.77
C TYR A 141 -2.70 -6.67 -10.43
N GLN A 142 -2.65 -7.48 -9.40
CA GLN A 142 -2.74 -7.09 -8.01
C GLN A 142 -1.53 -7.66 -7.27
N VAL A 143 -0.89 -6.85 -6.45
CA VAL A 143 0.15 -7.30 -5.53
C VAL A 143 -0.16 -6.82 -4.14
N THR A 144 -0.10 -7.72 -3.17
CA THR A 144 -0.19 -7.38 -1.75
C THR A 144 1.13 -7.73 -1.10
N ALA A 145 1.74 -6.77 -0.41
CA ALA A 145 3.01 -6.99 0.26
C ALA A 145 3.07 -6.25 1.59
N LYS A 146 3.65 -6.88 2.60
CA LYS A 146 4.11 -6.17 3.79
C LYS A 146 5.35 -5.38 3.43
N CYS A 147 5.42 -4.11 3.80
CA CYS A 147 6.66 -3.35 3.84
C CYS A 147 7.14 -3.11 5.27
N SER A 148 8.36 -3.52 5.55
CA SER A 148 9.12 -3.12 6.74
C SER A 148 10.09 -2.00 6.37
N GLY A 149 10.12 -0.91 7.15
CA GLY A 149 11.02 0.23 6.90
C GLY A 149 10.48 1.30 5.94
N CYS A 150 9.30 1.13 5.36
CA CYS A 150 8.70 2.16 4.49
C CYS A 150 8.18 3.40 5.24
N THR A 151 7.85 3.26 6.52
CA THR A 151 7.13 4.29 7.30
C THR A 151 8.05 5.20 8.09
N SER A 152 9.37 4.98 8.02
CA SER A 152 10.39 5.78 8.67
C SER A 152 11.58 5.97 7.73
N TYR A 153 12.05 7.20 7.56
CA TYR A 153 13.17 7.50 6.67
C TYR A 153 13.81 8.84 6.96
N ALA A 154 15.09 8.99 6.61
CA ALA A 154 15.77 10.29 6.65
C ALA A 154 15.34 11.14 5.45
N GLY A 155 14.80 12.33 5.73
CA GLY A 155 14.47 13.30 4.68
C GLY A 155 15.71 13.98 4.09
N SER A 156 15.50 14.91 3.16
CA SER A 156 16.60 15.64 2.49
C SER A 156 17.51 16.41 3.44
N SER A 157 16.98 16.89 4.56
CA SER A 157 17.74 17.55 5.63
C SER A 157 18.49 16.59 6.57
N GLY A 158 18.41 15.28 6.34
CA GLY A 158 18.90 14.23 7.25
C GLY A 158 17.99 13.98 8.46
N SER A 159 16.96 14.80 8.68
CA SER A 159 16.02 14.62 9.79
C SER A 159 15.17 13.37 9.58
N GLN A 160 15.05 12.55 10.62
CA GLN A 160 14.18 11.38 10.62
C GLN A 160 12.72 11.80 10.43
N ARG A 161 12.01 11.10 9.56
CA ARG A 161 10.59 11.28 9.25
C ARG A 161 9.84 10.01 9.58
N TYR A 162 8.61 10.17 10.05
CA TYR A 162 7.70 9.07 10.35
C TYR A 162 6.34 9.38 9.72
N LEU A 163 5.72 8.37 9.10
CA LEU A 163 4.35 8.51 8.63
C LEU A 163 3.39 8.43 9.80
N ASN A 164 2.38 9.31 9.84
CA ASN A 164 1.36 9.34 10.87
C ASN A 164 0.42 8.13 10.72
N PRO A 165 0.44 7.14 11.62
CA PRO A 165 -0.44 5.97 11.49
C PRO A 165 -1.92 6.31 11.73
N LYS A 166 -2.24 7.48 12.29
CA LYS A 166 -3.58 7.88 12.73
C LYS A 166 -4.12 9.09 11.96
N GLY A 167 -3.60 9.39 10.78
CA GLY A 167 -4.06 10.52 10.00
C GLY A 167 -3.50 10.59 8.58
N GLY A 168 -3.57 11.79 8.01
CA GLY A 168 -3.12 12.07 6.64
C GLY A 168 -1.61 12.02 6.47
N ASN A 169 -1.16 11.39 5.38
CA ASN A 169 0.22 11.32 4.91
C ASN A 169 0.28 11.73 3.45
N ARG A 170 1.18 12.65 3.08
CA ARG A 170 1.36 13.02 1.68
C ARG A 170 2.14 11.91 0.97
N LEU A 171 1.47 11.24 0.03
CA LEU A 171 2.06 10.23 -0.85
C LEU A 171 2.11 10.75 -2.29
N ALA A 172 2.89 10.07 -3.12
CA ALA A 172 2.91 10.32 -4.55
C ALA A 172 3.01 9.01 -5.30
N PHE A 173 2.53 9.00 -6.54
CA PHE A 173 2.68 7.89 -7.46
C PHE A 173 3.29 8.35 -8.77
N ALA A 174 3.85 7.40 -9.49
CA ALA A 174 4.29 7.57 -10.86
C ALA A 174 4.04 6.27 -11.64
N TYR A 175 3.90 6.34 -12.96
CA TYR A 175 3.87 5.12 -13.78
C TYR A 175 4.45 5.38 -15.17
N ALA A 176 4.86 4.31 -15.85
CA ALA A 176 5.13 4.33 -17.28
C ALA A 176 4.50 3.11 -17.96
N THR A 177 4.24 3.25 -19.26
CA THR A 177 3.74 2.15 -20.11
C THR A 177 4.86 1.20 -20.55
N GLN A 178 6.08 1.71 -20.69
CA GLN A 178 7.24 0.89 -21.03
C GLN A 178 7.64 -0.01 -19.84
N LYS A 179 7.92 -1.29 -20.13
CA LYS A 179 8.30 -2.29 -19.12
C LYS A 179 9.77 -2.12 -18.69
N PRO A 180 10.12 -2.57 -17.46
CA PRO A 180 11.51 -2.72 -17.05
C PRO A 180 12.32 -3.59 -18.02
N SER A 181 13.64 -3.37 -18.10
CA SER A 181 14.55 -4.08 -19.01
C SER A 181 14.65 -5.59 -18.73
N ASN A 182 14.50 -6.00 -17.47
CA ASN A 182 14.39 -7.38 -17.04
C ASN A 182 13.21 -7.54 -16.06
N PRO A 183 11.99 -7.78 -16.54
CA PRO A 183 10.80 -7.85 -15.70
C PRO A 183 10.81 -8.94 -14.63
N SER A 184 11.71 -9.92 -14.69
CA SER A 184 11.86 -10.94 -13.66
C SER A 184 12.71 -10.52 -12.46
N SER A 185 13.46 -9.41 -12.57
CA SER A 185 14.40 -8.96 -11.53
C SER A 185 13.92 -7.71 -10.81
N ALA A 186 13.78 -7.78 -9.49
CA ALA A 186 13.49 -6.61 -8.66
C ALA A 186 14.57 -5.51 -8.76
N SER A 187 15.80 -5.81 -9.21
CA SER A 187 16.86 -4.82 -9.43
C SER A 187 16.89 -4.23 -10.85
N SER A 188 15.96 -4.64 -11.74
CA SER A 188 15.90 -4.18 -13.13
C SER A 188 15.98 -2.66 -13.27
N SER A 189 16.61 -2.19 -14.35
CA SER A 189 16.44 -0.81 -14.78
C SER A 189 15.05 -0.61 -15.42
N PHE A 190 14.60 0.63 -15.42
CA PHE A 190 13.35 1.08 -16.04
C PHE A 190 13.50 2.54 -16.49
N ASN A 191 12.66 2.96 -17.42
CA ASN A 191 12.63 4.32 -17.95
C ASN A 191 12.04 5.33 -16.95
N VAL A 192 12.14 6.62 -17.25
CA VAL A 192 11.43 7.68 -16.53
C VAL A 192 9.91 7.51 -16.67
N HIS A 193 9.15 7.93 -15.66
CA HIS A 193 7.69 7.85 -15.68
C HIS A 193 7.05 8.79 -16.70
N ASP A 194 5.93 8.36 -17.27
CA ASP A 194 5.10 9.15 -18.19
C ASP A 194 4.25 10.17 -17.42
N VAL A 195 3.69 9.73 -16.27
CA VAL A 195 2.78 10.52 -15.44
C VAL A 195 3.11 10.31 -13.97
N PHE A 196 2.90 11.36 -13.16
CA PHE A 196 2.98 11.32 -11.71
C PHE A 196 1.87 12.16 -11.08
N GLY A 197 1.59 11.90 -9.81
CA GLY A 197 0.62 12.67 -9.04
C GLY A 197 0.81 12.49 -7.54
N TYR A 198 0.11 13.29 -6.76
CA TYR A 198 0.23 13.33 -5.30
C TYR A 198 -1.13 13.46 -4.66
N TRP A 199 -1.25 12.93 -3.45
CA TRP A 199 -2.46 13.03 -2.65
C TRP A 199 -2.12 12.90 -1.17
N THR A 200 -3.08 13.22 -0.31
CA THR A 200 -2.99 12.95 1.13
C THR A 200 -3.73 11.63 1.41
N HIS A 201 -3.00 10.57 1.77
CA HIS A 201 -3.58 9.27 2.14
C HIS A 201 -3.85 9.24 3.65
N ASP A 202 -5.11 9.03 4.06
CA ASP A 202 -5.48 8.96 5.46
C ASP A 202 -5.36 7.52 6.00
N PHE A 203 -4.34 7.29 6.82
CA PHE A 203 -4.09 5.97 7.43
C PHE A 203 -5.05 5.69 8.60
N SER A 204 -5.74 6.70 9.14
CA SER A 204 -6.73 6.51 10.20
C SER A 204 -7.90 5.60 9.77
N LEU A 205 -8.15 5.51 8.46
CA LEU A 205 -9.17 4.66 7.84
C LEU A 205 -8.77 3.18 7.73
N ALA A 206 -7.53 2.82 8.07
CA ALA A 206 -6.93 1.52 7.78
C ALA A 206 -6.35 0.80 9.00
N GLN A 207 -6.97 0.98 10.18
CA GLN A 207 -6.49 0.43 11.44
C GLN A 207 -6.86 -1.05 11.57
N ASN A 208 -5.86 -1.91 11.80
CA ASN A 208 -6.07 -3.36 11.92
C ASN A 208 -5.64 -3.86 13.32
N PRO A 209 -6.58 -4.18 14.24
CA PRO A 209 -6.30 -4.65 15.61
C PRO A 209 -5.49 -5.94 15.74
N SER A 210 -5.50 -6.79 14.73
CA SER A 210 -4.71 -8.03 14.70
C SER A 210 -3.81 -8.08 13.48
N PHE A 211 -3.18 -6.95 13.15
CA PHE A 211 -2.33 -6.79 11.96
C PHE A 211 -1.31 -7.91 11.81
N SER A 212 -0.58 -8.25 12.88
CA SER A 212 0.40 -9.35 12.88
C SER A 212 -0.21 -10.71 12.52
N ASN A 213 -1.42 -11.01 13.03
CA ASN A 213 -2.11 -12.25 12.69
C ASN A 213 -2.58 -12.25 11.23
N LEU A 214 -3.03 -11.10 10.71
CA LEU A 214 -3.39 -10.95 9.30
C LEU A 214 -2.17 -11.11 8.39
N VAL A 215 -1.01 -10.56 8.78
CA VAL A 215 0.26 -10.77 8.06
C VAL A 215 0.56 -12.27 7.97
N THR A 216 0.57 -12.98 9.09
CA THR A 216 0.84 -14.43 9.11
C THR A 216 -0.19 -15.26 8.35
N LYS A 217 -1.49 -14.94 8.48
CA LYS A 217 -2.58 -15.57 7.72
C LYS A 217 -2.31 -15.50 6.21
N ASN A 218 -1.75 -14.40 5.73
CA ASN A 218 -1.50 -14.16 4.31
C ASN A 218 -0.12 -14.64 3.83
N GLY A 219 0.60 -15.39 4.67
CA GLY A 219 1.91 -15.97 4.37
C GLY A 219 3.09 -15.03 4.64
N GLY A 220 2.85 -13.92 5.33
CA GLY A 220 3.89 -12.98 5.74
C GLY A 220 4.53 -13.33 7.09
N HIS A 221 5.73 -12.82 7.34
CA HIS A 221 6.44 -12.93 8.60
C HIS A 221 6.28 -11.66 9.43
N THR A 222 6.08 -11.81 10.73
CA THR A 222 6.06 -10.67 11.65
C THR A 222 7.49 -10.33 12.06
N THR A 223 7.81 -9.04 12.09
CA THR A 223 9.05 -8.58 12.72
C THR A 223 8.89 -8.80 14.23
N SER A 224 9.58 -9.80 14.79
CA SER A 224 9.58 -9.98 16.25
C SER A 224 10.12 -8.70 16.87
N SER A 225 9.31 -8.02 17.69
CA SER A 225 9.84 -6.94 18.52
C SER A 225 10.98 -7.51 19.35
N VAL A 226 12.11 -6.81 19.41
CA VAL A 226 13.27 -7.22 20.23
C VAL A 226 12.85 -7.47 21.70
N ALA A 227 11.74 -6.86 22.13
CA ALA A 227 11.09 -7.09 23.41
C ALA A 227 10.60 -8.53 23.63
N SER A 228 10.14 -9.26 22.60
CA SER A 228 9.66 -10.65 22.77
C SER A 228 10.82 -11.64 23.00
N LYS A 229 11.97 -11.42 22.35
CA LYS A 229 13.20 -12.21 22.58
C LYS A 229 13.76 -11.97 23.99
N LEU A 230 13.72 -10.75 24.49
CA LEU A 230 14.16 -10.42 25.86
C LEU A 230 13.25 -11.03 26.93
N ARG A 231 11.93 -11.04 26.71
CA ARG A 231 10.97 -11.67 27.64
C ARG A 231 11.18 -13.18 27.76
N LYS A 232 11.45 -13.86 26.65
CA LYS A 232 11.73 -15.31 26.64
C LYS A 232 13.06 -15.64 27.34
N LYS A 233 14.08 -14.79 27.17
CA LYS A 233 15.39 -14.94 27.84
C LYS A 233 15.32 -14.76 29.36
N ARG A 234 14.38 -13.92 29.86
CA ARG A 234 14.19 -13.68 31.30
C ARG A 234 13.46 -14.82 32.02
N ILE A 235 12.59 -15.55 31.32
CA ILE A 235 11.85 -16.68 31.90
C ILE A 235 12.77 -17.90 32.08
N VAL A 236 13.71 -18.14 31.16
CA VAL A 236 14.64 -19.28 31.23
C VAL A 236 15.71 -19.11 32.32
N ALA A 237 15.97 -17.88 32.80
CA ALA A 237 16.96 -17.62 33.85
C ALA A 237 16.38 -17.68 35.29
N GLY A 238 15.12 -18.09 35.45
CA GLY A 238 14.40 -18.02 36.73
C GLY A 238 14.18 -19.36 37.46
N GLU A 239 14.67 -20.49 36.96
CA GLU A 239 14.39 -21.82 37.53
C GLU A 239 15.58 -22.49 38.28
N ASP A 240 16.78 -21.91 38.29
CA ASP A 240 17.97 -22.53 38.93
C ASP A 240 18.36 -21.85 40.26
N GLY A 241 17.45 -21.77 41.24
CA GLY A 241 17.76 -21.13 42.52
C GLY A 241 16.86 -21.53 43.70
N GLY A 242 17.09 -22.71 44.28
CA GLY A 242 16.62 -23.09 45.62
C GLY A 242 17.51 -24.23 46.15
N LEU A 243 18.50 -23.93 47.00
CA LEU A 243 18.47 -23.92 48.48
C LEU A 243 18.39 -25.33 49.13
N ALA A 244 19.53 -25.76 49.71
CA ALA A 244 19.69 -26.45 50.99
C ALA A 244 21.22 -26.58 51.24
N GLY A 245 21.86 -26.18 52.35
CA GLY A 245 21.39 -25.88 53.70
C GLY A 245 21.73 -27.05 54.65
N GLU A 246 22.68 -26.81 55.57
CA GLU A 246 22.98 -27.56 56.83
C GLU A 246 23.55 -28.99 56.67
N GLU A 247 24.55 -29.49 57.40
CA GLU A 247 25.32 -29.14 58.61
C GLU A 247 26.83 -29.39 58.39
#